data_AF-A0A7W7ZEF4-F1
#
_entry.id   AF-A0A7W7ZEF4-F1
#
_cell.length_a   1.000
_cell.length_b   1.000
_cell.length_c   1.000
_cell.angle_alpha   90.00
_cell.angle_beta   90.00
_cell.angle_gamma   90.00
#
_symmetry.space_group_name_H-M   'P 1'
#
loop_
_entity.id
_entity.type
_entity.pdbx_description
1 polymer ?
#
loop_
_entity_poly.entity_id
_entity_poly.type
_entity_poly.pdbx_seq_one_letter_code
_entity_poly.pdbx_strand_id
1 'polypeptide(L)' 'MEDEAIEVLSFLLDTDVISQLAKQDPIASVIEWLAGCGDEAVYLSVVTIEEIREGIEMMPLRKKRNHPISG' A
#
# COMPACT_ATOMS: atom_id res chain seq x y z
N MET A 1 -2.66 -21.86 33.04
CA MET A 1 -2.15 -21.85 31.67
C MET A 1 -2.19 -20.40 31.28
N GLU A 2 -1.04 -19.75 31.29
CA GLU A 2 -0.94 -18.30 31.08
C GLU A 2 -1.48 -17.99 29.68
N ASP A 3 -2.56 -17.21 29.63
CA ASP A 3 -2.94 -16.45 28.44
C ASP A 3 -1.81 -15.47 28.18
N GLU A 4 -0.77 -15.94 27.48
CA GLU A 4 0.21 -15.08 26.87
C GLU A 4 -0.54 -14.39 25.73
N ALA A 5 -1.17 -13.26 26.05
CA ALA A 5 -1.79 -12.39 25.07
C ALA A 5 -0.72 -12.09 24.03
N ILE A 6 -0.82 -12.75 22.87
CA ILE A 6 0.02 -12.46 21.72
C ILE A 6 -0.20 -10.98 21.46
N GLU A 7 0.82 -10.17 21.72
CA GLU A 7 0.77 -8.75 21.42
C GLU A 7 0.67 -8.65 19.91
N VAL A 8 -0.55 -8.45 19.39
CA VAL A 8 -0.77 -8.35 17.96
C VAL A 8 -0.22 -7.00 17.52
N LEU A 9 1.00 -7.01 17.00
CA LEU A 9 1.64 -5.82 16.47
C LEU A 9 0.80 -5.29 15.29
N SER A 10 0.27 -4.09 15.46
CA SER A 10 -0.54 -3.41 14.45
C SER A 10 0.25 -2.27 13.80
N PHE A 11 0.02 -2.05 12.52
CA PHE A 11 0.70 -1.04 11.72
C PHE A 11 -0.29 -0.02 11.17
N LEU A 12 -0.04 1.25 11.43
CA LEU A 12 -0.69 2.35 10.71
C LEU A 12 0.19 2.71 9.51
N LEU A 13 -0.33 2.53 8.31
CA LEU A 13 0.45 2.75 7.09
C LEU A 13 0.44 4.23 6.70
N ASP A 14 1.61 4.69 6.30
CA ASP A 14 1.81 5.99 5.68
C ASP A 14 1.54 5.94 4.16
N THR A 15 1.31 7.10 3.57
CA THR A 15 1.03 7.25 2.14
C THR A 15 2.18 6.72 1.28
N ASP A 16 3.42 6.90 1.70
CA ASP A 16 4.59 6.43 0.96
C ASP A 16 4.65 4.90 0.81
N VAL A 17 4.16 4.16 1.81
CA VAL A 17 4.11 2.69 1.80
C VAL A 17 3.03 2.22 0.83
N ILE A 18 1.80 2.73 0.96
CA ILE A 18 0.71 2.36 0.05
C ILE A 18 0.98 2.80 -1.38
N SER A 19 1.66 3.93 -1.58
CA SER A 19 2.03 4.41 -2.92
C SER A 19 2.88 3.40 -3.71
N GLN A 20 3.61 2.50 -3.04
CA GLN A 20 4.40 1.46 -3.70
C GLN A 20 3.53 0.53 -4.54
N LEU A 21 2.30 0.23 -4.10
CA LEU A 21 1.37 -0.65 -4.82
C LEU A 21 0.97 -0.10 -6.20
N ALA A 22 1.08 1.22 -6.41
CA ALA A 22 0.74 1.87 -7.67
C ALA A 22 1.97 2.16 -8.56
N LYS A 23 3.20 1.92 -8.08
CA LYS A 23 4.43 2.19 -8.84
C LYS A 23 4.69 1.10 -9.88
N GLN A 24 5.27 1.48 -11.01
CA GLN A 24 5.71 0.52 -12.04
C GLN A 24 6.89 -0.33 -11.58
N ASP A 25 7.74 0.23 -10.73
CA ASP A 25 8.91 -0.42 -10.16
C ASP A 25 8.84 -0.22 -8.64
N PRO A 26 8.08 -1.08 -7.94
CA PRO A 26 7.91 -0.98 -6.50
C PRO A 26 9.12 -1.52 -5.74
N ILE A 27 9.32 -1.05 -4.51
CA ILE A 27 10.34 -1.62 -3.62
C ILE A 27 9.89 -3.01 -3.15
N ALA A 28 10.54 -4.06 -3.67
CA ALA A 28 10.15 -5.46 -3.43
C ALA A 28 10.00 -5.82 -1.94
N SER A 29 10.93 -5.38 -1.08
CA SER A 29 10.87 -5.67 0.35
C SER A 29 9.66 -5.06 1.06
N VAL A 30 9.16 -3.90 0.60
CA VAL A 30 7.94 -3.30 1.13
C VAL A 30 6.72 -4.11 0.73
N ILE A 31 6.68 -4.58 -0.52
CA ILE A 31 5.60 -5.43 -1.03
C ILE A 31 5.56 -6.77 -0.29
N GLU A 32 6.73 -7.41 -0.11
CA GLU A 32 6.86 -8.67 0.61
C GLU A 32 6.46 -8.53 2.09
N TRP A 33 6.92 -7.47 2.76
CA TRP A 33 6.53 -7.18 4.14
C TRP A 33 5.02 -6.96 4.28
N LEU A 34 4.43 -6.15 3.39
CA LEU A 34 3.00 -5.84 3.43
C LEU A 34 2.16 -7.08 3.15
N ALA A 35 2.57 -7.94 2.21
CA ALA A 35 1.92 -9.22 1.92
C ALA A 35 2.04 -10.24 3.07
N GLY A 36 3.05 -10.09 3.94
CA GLY A 36 3.20 -10.89 5.16
C GLY A 36 2.40 -10.37 6.36
N CYS A 37 1.88 -9.15 6.28
CA CYS A 37 1.00 -8.60 7.31
C CYS A 37 -0.41 -9.20 7.18
N GLY A 38 -1.04 -9.52 8.31
CA GLY A 38 -2.47 -9.88 8.31
C GLY A 38 -3.34 -8.63 8.16
N ASP A 39 -4.43 -8.72 7.41
CA ASP A 39 -5.34 -7.58 7.13
C ASP A 39 -5.83 -6.88 8.41
N GLU A 40 -6.14 -7.64 9.46
CA GLU A 40 -6.60 -7.15 10.78
C GLU A 40 -5.52 -6.36 11.55
N ALA A 41 -4.25 -6.48 11.14
CA ALA A 41 -3.11 -5.81 11.76
C ALA A 41 -2.70 -4.54 11.00
N VAL A 42 -3.40 -4.17 9.93
CA VAL A 42 -3.03 -3.06 9.05
C VAL A 42 -4.14 -2.01 9.01
N TYR A 43 -3.77 -0.76 9.28
CA TYR A 43 -4.68 0.37 9.37
C TYR A 43 -4.24 1.49 8.43
N LEU A 44 -5.21 2.30 7.99
CA LEU A 44 -4.96 3.54 7.25
C LEU A 44 -5.59 4.71 8.00
N SER A 45 -4.88 5.84 8.01
CA SER A 45 -5.44 7.08 8.56
C SER A 45 -6.35 7.74 7.53
N VAL A 46 -7.33 8.52 8.00
CA VAL A 46 -8.15 9.36 7.11
C VAL A 46 -7.31 10.40 6.36
N VAL A 47 -6.18 10.83 6.92
CA VAL A 47 -5.24 11.75 6.27
C VAL A 47 -4.59 11.08 5.06
N THR A 48 -4.08 9.85 5.23
CA THR A 48 -3.51 9.03 4.15
C THR A 48 -4.50 8.82 3.01
N ILE A 49 -5.78 8.63 3.33
CA ILE A 49 -6.84 8.50 2.32
C ILE A 49 -7.00 9.79 1.52
N GLU A 50 -7.02 10.96 2.17
CA GLU A 50 -7.14 12.25 1.47
C GLU A 50 -5.90 12.54 0.61
N GLU A 51 -4.69 12.24 1.08
CA GLU A 51 -3.47 12.40 0.28
C GLU A 51 -3.47 11.54 -0.99
N ILE A 52 -3.98 10.30 -0.90
CA ILE A 52 -4.14 9.43 -2.08
C ILE A 52 -5.16 10.01 -3.05
N ARG A 53 -6.30 10.50 -2.54
CA ARG A 53 -7.36 11.11 -3.37
C ARG A 53 -6.85 12.35 -4.10
N GLU A 54 -6.22 13.28 -3.37
CA GLU A 54 -5.60 14.47 -3.94
C GLU A 54 -4.53 14.10 -4.98
N GLY A 55 -3.70 13.09 -4.67
CA GLY A 55 -2.72 12.56 -5.60
C GLY A 55 -3.33 12.07 -6.91
N ILE A 56 -4.45 11.34 -6.86
CA ILE A 56 -5.17 10.87 -8.06
C ILE A 56 -5.79 12.04 -8.83
N GLU A 57 -6.42 13.00 -8.14
CA GLU A 57 -7.05 14.17 -8.76
C GLU A 57 -6.03 15.07 -9.48
N MET A 58 -4.82 15.18 -8.95
CA MET A 58 -3.73 15.96 -9.54
C MET A 58 -2.96 15.21 -10.64
N MET A 59 -3.14 13.91 -10.82
CA MET A 59 -2.46 13.17 -11.88
C MET A 59 -2.99 13.62 -13.25
N PRO A 60 -2.12 14.11 -14.16
CA PRO A 60 -2.52 14.31 -15.55
C PRO A 60 -3.07 12.98 -16.08
N LEU A 61 -4.11 13.01 -16.93
CA LEU A 61 -4.61 11.84 -17.67
C LEU A 61 -3.45 11.19 -18.44
N ARG A 62 -2.72 10.32 -17.77
CA ARG A 62 -1.51 9.73 -18.29
C ARG A 62 -2.00 8.68 -19.26
N LYS A 63 -1.85 9.00 -20.55
CA LYS A 63 -2.13 8.17 -21.73
C LYS A 63 -1.96 6.70 -21.35
N LYS A 64 -3.06 5.93 -21.32
CA LYS A 64 -3.05 4.48 -21.09
C LYS A 64 -1.90 3.92 -21.93
N ARG A 65 -0.86 3.42 -21.26
CA ARG A 65 0.24 2.73 -21.93
C ARG A 65 -0.35 1.42 -22.43
N ASN A 66 -0.79 1.42 -23.68
CA ASN A 66 -0.95 0.19 -24.45
C ASN A 66 0.42 -0.49 -24.43
N HIS A 67 0.56 -1.51 -23.60
CA HIS A 67 1.62 -2.49 -23.78
C HIS A 67 1.21 -3.30 -25.02
N PRO A 68 1.93 -3.22 -26.16
CA PRO A 68 1.70 -4.17 -27.22
C PRO A 68 2.20 -5.52 -26.69
N ILE A 69 1.26 -6.42 -26.46
CA ILE A 69 1.52 -7.86 -26.35
C ILE A 69 2.38 -8.25 -27.55
N SER A 70 3.67 -8.45 -27.29
CA SER A 70 4.59 -9.09 -28.23
C SER A 70 4.53 -10.58 -27.93
N GLY A 71 4.30 -11.38 -28.98
CA GLY A 71 4.15 -12.83 -28.92
C GLY A 71 5.46 -13.59 -28.90
#